data_AF-A0A7C5HCI8-F1
#
_entry.id   AF-A0A7C5HCI8-F1
#
_cell.length_a   1.000
_cell.length_b   1.000
_cell.length_c   1.000
_cell.angle_alpha   90.00
_cell.angle_beta   90.00
_cell.angle_gamma   90.00
#
_symmetry.space_group_name_H-M   'P 1'
#
loop_
_entity.id
_entity.type
_entity.pdbx_description
1 polymer ?
#
loop_
_entity_poly.entity_id
_entity_poly.type
_entity_poly.pdbx_seq_one_letter_code
_entity_poly.pdbx_strand_id
1 'polypeptide(L)'
;MKNKIRIIIACLLILNTVHLLAQSDYEKWLKKDQQKFDDYKTEQDKLFMQFLEDDWKQFQVFQGLKADDTPKPAEIPQAEPQPLQQTEIERNDRIKELFVPKIHKSMKSPGDLKVKEETAQFKTKKQTQKTDVLSLNVDFYEAPISLPDETSLKISLKGKPNNESIAEYWKKISNAEFEGSLQKTESYKKSLALNDWGYCMLLYDIGKVINNGDEAEALLFTWFMLNKSGYDTKIGYSNEQVYLLMPSKDEIFGAPYFTIDNRRFYVMSLDGKELELGSMYTYEGDYPDANKIVSLNLNTLPVLCGNVPKQVNFSYNGTNYTIKYTYNKNIVNFLNTYPHTSYPIYFNTPLMDQSYSSLVEQLKPILSGKSKSEALNILLRFVQTAFEYKTDQQQFGKEKCLFAEETLFYPYCDCEDRSVIFAYLVKKLLGLEVIGLDYPGHIATAVKIDNVPGDHVMVNGKKYLICDPTY
;
A
#
# COMPACT_ATOMS: atom_id res chain seq x y z
N MET A 1 -59.76 32.51 -31.38
CA MET A 1 -59.11 31.82 -30.23
C MET A 1 -58.99 30.30 -30.38
N LYS A 2 -60.05 29.57 -30.81
CA LYS A 2 -60.02 28.10 -30.92
C LYS A 2 -58.89 27.52 -31.81
N ASN A 3 -58.54 28.16 -32.93
CA ASN A 3 -57.47 27.65 -33.82
C ASN A 3 -56.05 27.85 -33.26
N LYS A 4 -55.80 28.90 -32.48
CA LYS A 4 -54.49 29.13 -31.84
C LYS A 4 -54.21 28.14 -30.71
N ILE A 5 -55.25 27.74 -29.97
CA ILE A 5 -55.17 26.73 -28.91
C ILE A 5 -54.87 25.34 -29.49
N ARG A 6 -55.46 24.98 -30.65
CA ARG A 6 -55.18 23.71 -31.32
C ARG A 6 -53.73 23.58 -31.81
N ILE A 7 -53.15 24.67 -32.31
CA ILE A 7 -51.75 24.70 -32.77
C ILE A 7 -50.79 24.56 -31.58
N ILE A 8 -51.07 25.23 -30.46
CA ILE A 8 -50.24 25.13 -29.24
C ILE A 8 -50.30 23.72 -28.65
N ILE A 9 -51.48 23.08 -28.62
CA ILE A 9 -51.63 21.69 -28.17
C ILE A 9 -50.91 20.71 -29.12
N ALA A 10 -50.98 20.93 -30.44
CA ALA A 10 -50.26 20.11 -31.40
C ALA A 10 -48.73 20.27 -31.27
N CYS A 11 -48.22 21.50 -31.06
CA CYS A 11 -46.81 21.73 -30.80
C CYS A 11 -46.33 21.12 -29.48
N LEU A 12 -47.13 21.19 -28.41
CA LEU A 12 -46.84 20.53 -27.12
C LEU A 12 -46.85 19.00 -27.22
N LEU A 13 -47.73 18.42 -28.05
CA LEU A 13 -47.74 16.98 -28.34
C LEU A 13 -46.48 16.58 -29.12
N ILE A 14 -46.08 17.36 -30.12
CA ILE A 14 -44.87 17.10 -30.91
C ILE A 14 -43.61 17.20 -30.02
N LEU A 15 -43.51 18.23 -29.16
CA LEU A 15 -42.39 18.39 -28.21
C LEU A 15 -42.32 17.25 -27.19
N ASN A 16 -43.44 16.73 -26.69
CA ASN A 16 -43.46 15.55 -25.83
C ASN A 16 -43.06 14.27 -26.57
N THR A 17 -43.49 14.09 -27.83
CA THR A 17 -43.08 12.92 -28.62
C THR A 17 -41.59 12.91 -28.96
N VAL A 18 -40.99 14.07 -29.22
CA VAL A 18 -39.54 14.17 -29.49
C VAL A 18 -38.72 13.88 -28.24
N HIS A 19 -39.17 14.31 -27.05
CA HIS A 19 -38.53 13.94 -25.78
C HIS A 19 -38.64 12.44 -25.47
N LEU A 20 -39.80 11.81 -25.71
CA LEU A 20 -39.96 10.36 -25.53
C LEU A 20 -39.08 9.56 -26.52
N LEU A 21 -38.98 10.00 -27.77
CA LEU A 21 -38.13 9.35 -28.77
C LEU A 21 -36.65 9.46 -28.41
N ALA A 22 -36.18 10.64 -28.00
CA ALA A 22 -34.81 10.86 -27.55
C ALA A 22 -34.45 10.04 -26.30
N GLN A 23 -35.38 9.91 -25.34
CA GLN A 23 -35.21 9.03 -24.19
C GLN A 23 -35.16 7.55 -24.60
N SER A 24 -36.02 7.13 -25.53
CA SER A 24 -36.02 5.75 -26.05
C SER A 24 -34.75 5.40 -26.83
N ASP A 25 -34.18 6.36 -27.57
CA ASP A 25 -32.96 6.17 -28.33
C ASP A 25 -31.72 6.17 -27.42
N TYR A 26 -31.73 6.98 -26.35
CA TYR A 26 -30.70 6.91 -25.30
C TYR A 26 -30.73 5.58 -24.54
N GLU A 27 -31.91 5.09 -24.15
CA GLU A 27 -32.04 3.79 -23.48
C GLU A 27 -31.62 2.62 -24.39
N LYS A 28 -31.95 2.69 -25.69
CA LYS A 28 -31.46 1.72 -26.69
C LYS A 28 -29.95 1.79 -26.88
N TRP A 29 -29.38 2.99 -26.92
CA TRP A 29 -27.94 3.18 -26.99
C TRP A 29 -27.26 2.58 -25.76
N LEU A 30 -27.75 2.88 -24.56
CA LEU A 30 -27.21 2.35 -23.30
C LEU A 30 -27.27 0.82 -23.26
N LYS A 31 -28.39 0.22 -23.67
CA LYS A 31 -28.52 -1.25 -23.77
C LYS A 31 -27.55 -1.85 -24.80
N LYS A 32 -27.40 -1.19 -25.96
CA LYS A 32 -26.49 -1.64 -27.01
C LYS A 32 -25.02 -1.52 -26.58
N ASP A 33 -24.69 -0.48 -25.83
CA ASP A 33 -23.36 -0.25 -25.28
C ASP A 33 -23.03 -1.29 -24.20
N GLN A 34 -23.98 -1.54 -23.29
CA GLN A 34 -23.88 -2.61 -22.29
C GLN A 34 -23.69 -3.98 -22.95
N GLN A 35 -24.52 -4.32 -23.96
CA GLN A 35 -24.39 -5.59 -24.66
C GLN A 35 -23.01 -5.75 -25.31
N LYS A 36 -22.50 -4.71 -25.97
CA LYS A 36 -21.16 -4.74 -26.57
C LYS A 36 -20.07 -4.96 -25.51
N PHE A 37 -20.23 -4.33 -24.35
CA PHE A 37 -19.33 -4.48 -23.23
C PHE A 37 -19.35 -5.92 -22.69
N ASP A 38 -20.54 -6.49 -22.51
CA ASP A 38 -20.72 -7.88 -22.05
C ASP A 38 -20.18 -8.90 -23.06
N ASP A 39 -20.43 -8.68 -24.37
CA ASP A 39 -19.90 -9.51 -25.46
C ASP A 39 -18.36 -9.45 -25.48
N TYR A 40 -17.78 -8.25 -25.36
CA TYR A 40 -16.33 -8.05 -25.30
C TYR A 40 -15.71 -8.81 -24.13
N LYS A 41 -16.26 -8.64 -22.91
CA LYS A 41 -15.82 -9.37 -21.72
C LYS A 41 -15.86 -10.88 -21.96
N THR A 42 -16.96 -11.39 -22.50
CA THR A 42 -17.15 -12.81 -22.78
C THR A 42 -16.08 -13.35 -23.74
N GLU A 43 -15.74 -12.60 -24.78
CA GLU A 43 -14.67 -12.98 -25.70
C GLU A 43 -13.29 -12.97 -25.03
N GLN A 44 -12.97 -11.98 -24.18
CA GLN A 44 -11.69 -11.97 -23.44
C GLN A 44 -11.57 -13.14 -22.46
N ASP A 45 -12.65 -13.44 -21.72
CA ASP A 45 -12.69 -14.61 -20.84
C ASP A 45 -12.55 -15.91 -21.61
N LYS A 46 -13.16 -16.02 -22.79
CA LYS A 46 -13.07 -17.20 -23.64
C LYS A 46 -11.67 -17.41 -24.21
N LEU A 47 -11.01 -16.36 -24.69
CA LEU A 47 -9.63 -16.43 -25.15
C LEU A 47 -8.71 -16.81 -24.01
N PHE A 48 -8.91 -16.23 -22.83
CA PHE A 48 -8.08 -16.53 -21.68
C PHE A 48 -8.26 -17.97 -21.17
N MET A 49 -9.48 -18.49 -21.18
CA MET A 49 -9.74 -19.90 -20.86
C MET A 49 -8.98 -20.86 -21.78
N GLN A 50 -8.82 -20.55 -23.07
CA GLN A 50 -8.05 -21.40 -23.98
C GLN A 50 -6.58 -21.49 -23.56
N PHE A 51 -5.97 -20.37 -23.15
CA PHE A 51 -4.61 -20.37 -22.60
C PHE A 51 -4.51 -21.19 -21.30
N LEU A 52 -5.53 -21.12 -20.44
CA LEU A 52 -5.58 -21.90 -19.20
C LEU A 52 -5.78 -23.40 -19.42
N GLU A 53 -6.33 -23.84 -20.55
CA GLU A 53 -6.49 -25.27 -20.84
C GLU A 53 -5.22 -25.87 -21.47
N ASP A 54 -4.56 -25.12 -22.37
CA ASP A 54 -3.57 -25.70 -23.31
C ASP A 54 -2.10 -25.29 -23.05
N ASP A 55 -1.82 -24.14 -22.42
CA ASP A 55 -0.49 -23.50 -22.48
C ASP A 55 0.34 -23.54 -21.18
N TRP A 56 0.13 -24.57 -20.35
CA TRP A 56 0.90 -24.73 -19.12
C TRP A 56 2.28 -25.34 -19.36
N LYS A 57 3.31 -24.64 -18.90
CA LYS A 57 4.71 -25.07 -18.97
C LYS A 57 5.30 -25.14 -17.56
N GLN A 58 6.22 -26.07 -17.36
CA GLN A 58 7.00 -26.13 -16.14
C GLN A 58 8.13 -25.10 -16.22
N PHE A 59 8.20 -24.22 -15.24
CA PHE A 59 9.27 -23.24 -15.10
C PHE A 59 10.14 -23.59 -13.88
N GLN A 60 11.44 -23.39 -14.04
CA GLN A 60 12.37 -23.43 -12.92
C GLN A 60 12.25 -22.11 -12.15
N VAL A 61 12.09 -22.23 -10.83
CA VAL A 61 11.96 -21.06 -9.97
C VAL A 61 13.38 -20.57 -9.63
N PHE A 62 13.63 -19.29 -9.87
CA PHE A 62 14.85 -18.62 -9.43
C PHE A 62 14.70 -18.23 -7.97
N GLN A 63 15.77 -18.45 -7.20
CA GLN A 63 15.86 -17.92 -5.85
C GLN A 63 15.83 -16.39 -5.90
N GLY A 64 15.13 -15.78 -4.95
CA GLY A 64 15.05 -14.32 -4.84
C GLY A 64 16.43 -13.70 -4.70
N LEU A 65 16.56 -12.45 -5.15
CA LEU A 65 17.76 -11.67 -4.87
C LEU A 65 17.94 -11.61 -3.34
N LYS A 66 19.17 -11.84 -2.89
CA LYS A 66 19.52 -11.63 -1.49
C LYS A 66 19.76 -10.15 -1.26
N ALA A 67 19.27 -9.63 -0.15
CA ALA A 67 19.72 -8.35 0.38
C ALA A 67 21.19 -8.47 0.83
N ASP A 68 21.81 -7.35 1.22
CA ASP A 68 23.15 -7.37 1.82
C ASP A 68 23.18 -8.34 3.02
N ASP A 69 24.11 -9.30 2.98
CA ASP A 69 24.28 -10.33 4.00
C ASP A 69 25.50 -10.08 4.90
N THR A 70 26.13 -8.92 4.76
CA THR A 70 27.23 -8.49 5.62
C THR A 70 26.73 -8.35 7.06
N PRO A 71 27.32 -9.07 8.03
CA PRO A 71 26.82 -9.03 9.40
C PRO A 71 26.91 -7.64 10.02
N LYS A 72 25.77 -7.16 10.55
CA LYS A 72 25.71 -5.92 11.32
C LYS A 72 26.43 -6.07 12.66
N PRO A 73 27.07 -5.01 13.20
CA PRO A 73 27.68 -5.03 14.52
C PRO A 73 26.67 -5.42 15.61
N ALA A 74 27.03 -6.36 16.49
CA ALA A 74 26.17 -6.76 17.60
C ALA A 74 26.01 -5.67 18.68
N GLU A 75 27.01 -4.80 18.80
CA GLU A 75 27.02 -3.64 19.68
C GLU A 75 27.21 -2.37 18.85
N ILE A 76 26.56 -1.27 19.25
CA ILE A 76 26.75 0.03 18.62
C ILE A 76 28.21 0.46 18.83
N PRO A 77 28.95 0.79 17.77
CA PRO A 77 30.30 1.27 17.96
C PRO A 77 30.28 2.65 18.61
N GLN A 78 31.19 2.89 19.54
CA GLN A 78 31.28 4.17 20.24
C GLN A 78 32.24 5.10 19.51
N ALA A 79 31.73 6.23 19.02
CA ALA A 79 32.59 7.30 18.52
C ALA A 79 33.38 7.95 19.66
N GLU A 80 34.67 8.22 19.45
CA GLU A 80 35.48 8.96 20.42
C GLU A 80 34.97 10.40 20.56
N PRO A 81 34.77 10.92 21.78
CA PRO A 81 34.29 12.28 21.98
C PRO A 81 35.29 13.29 21.43
N GLN A 82 34.90 14.00 20.37
CA GLN A 82 35.69 15.12 19.84
C GLN A 82 35.39 16.41 20.61
N PRO A 83 36.39 17.31 20.78
CA PRO A 83 36.17 18.63 21.37
C PRO A 83 35.08 19.39 20.60
N LEU A 84 34.15 20.02 21.31
CA LEU A 84 33.15 20.90 20.71
C LEU A 84 33.85 22.03 19.95
N GLN A 85 33.88 21.94 18.62
CA GLN A 85 34.29 23.07 17.79
C GLN A 85 33.15 24.10 17.80
N GLN A 86 33.44 25.29 18.30
CA GLN A 86 32.51 26.41 18.21
C GLN A 86 32.49 26.91 16.76
N THR A 87 31.53 26.43 15.96
CA THR A 87 31.19 27.08 14.70
C THR A 87 30.50 28.41 14.98
N GLU A 88 30.94 29.46 14.29
CA GLU A 88 30.32 30.78 14.40
C GLU A 88 28.89 30.71 13.83
N ILE A 89 27.88 30.73 14.71
CA ILE A 89 26.48 30.55 14.31
C ILE A 89 25.99 31.82 13.63
N GLU A 90 25.80 31.78 12.31
CA GLU A 90 25.13 32.86 11.59
C GLU A 90 23.69 33.05 12.12
N ARG A 91 23.34 34.29 12.52
CA ARG A 91 22.00 34.65 13.05
C ARG A 91 20.84 34.28 12.12
N ASN A 92 21.09 34.14 10.82
CA ASN A 92 20.08 33.81 9.81
C ASN A 92 19.77 32.31 9.70
N ASP A 93 20.54 31.43 10.35
CA ASP A 93 20.39 29.97 10.23
C ASP A 93 19.57 29.33 11.37
N ARG A 94 18.84 30.15 12.14
CA ARG A 94 17.96 29.68 13.22
C ARG A 94 16.60 29.22 12.68
N ILE A 95 16.08 28.14 13.26
CA ILE A 95 14.75 27.62 12.94
C ILE A 95 13.68 28.60 13.44
N LYS A 96 13.05 29.33 12.50
CA LYS A 96 12.02 30.33 12.80
C LYS A 96 10.63 29.72 12.97
N GLU A 97 10.27 28.73 12.15
CA GLU A 97 8.96 28.07 12.22
C GLU A 97 9.02 26.64 11.68
N LEU A 98 8.65 25.67 12.52
CA LEU A 98 8.47 24.27 12.13
C LEU A 98 7.06 24.06 11.59
N PHE A 99 6.95 23.44 10.40
CA PHE A 99 5.67 23.09 9.79
C PHE A 99 4.99 21.96 10.60
N VAL A 100 3.88 22.32 11.26
CA VAL A 100 2.98 21.36 11.91
C VAL A 100 1.71 21.31 11.06
N PRO A 101 1.38 20.16 10.46
CA PRO A 101 0.10 19.99 9.77
C PRO A 101 -1.03 20.30 10.76
N LYS A 102 -2.03 21.08 10.34
CA LYS A 102 -3.25 21.23 11.15
C LYS A 102 -3.96 19.87 11.11
N ILE A 103 -3.98 19.17 12.25
CA ILE A 103 -4.75 17.93 12.39
C ILE A 103 -6.21 18.25 12.09
N HIS A 104 -6.72 17.76 10.97
CA HIS A 104 -8.16 17.67 10.77
C HIS A 104 -8.67 16.64 11.78
N LYS A 105 -9.56 17.06 12.69
CA LYS A 105 -10.19 16.18 13.68
C LYS A 105 -10.63 14.88 13.00
N SER A 106 -10.12 13.76 13.54
CA SER A 106 -10.54 12.37 13.30
C SER A 106 -11.66 12.25 12.26
N MET A 107 -11.29 11.88 11.03
CA MET A 107 -12.28 11.41 10.08
C MET A 107 -12.95 10.19 10.69
N LYS A 108 -14.28 10.27 10.82
CA LYS A 108 -15.10 9.16 11.27
C LYS A 108 -14.77 7.92 10.43
N SER A 109 -14.76 6.77 11.09
CA SER A 109 -14.58 5.46 10.44
C SER A 109 -15.47 5.36 9.18
N PRO A 110 -15.03 4.68 8.11
CA PRO A 110 -15.80 4.50 6.87
C PRO A 110 -17.25 3.99 7.08
N GLY A 111 -17.57 3.42 8.25
CA GLY A 111 -18.93 3.05 8.64
C GLY A 111 -19.91 4.21 8.89
N ASP A 112 -19.45 5.46 8.98
CA ASP A 112 -20.29 6.64 9.24
C ASP A 112 -20.68 7.44 7.99
N LEU A 113 -20.21 7.03 6.81
CA LEU A 113 -20.67 7.58 5.54
C LEU A 113 -22.07 7.02 5.22
N LYS A 114 -23.09 7.59 5.85
CA LYS A 114 -24.44 7.55 5.28
C LYS A 114 -24.36 8.17 3.89
N VAL A 115 -24.42 7.33 2.85
CA VAL A 115 -24.64 7.75 1.47
C VAL A 115 -25.85 8.68 1.48
N LYS A 116 -25.60 9.95 1.22
CA LYS A 116 -26.64 10.97 1.15
C LYS A 116 -27.28 10.81 -0.24
N GLU A 117 -28.33 10.00 -0.31
CA GLU A 117 -29.17 9.94 -1.51
C GLU A 117 -29.79 11.33 -1.74
N GLU A 118 -29.29 12.06 -2.74
CA GLU A 118 -29.99 13.21 -3.29
C GLU A 118 -31.23 12.71 -4.02
N THR A 119 -32.34 12.70 -3.29
CA THR A 119 -33.66 12.37 -3.81
C THR A 119 -34.20 13.56 -4.61
N ALA A 120 -34.01 13.53 -5.93
CA ALA A 120 -34.92 14.21 -6.84
C ALA A 120 -36.31 13.58 -6.66
N GLN A 121 -37.26 14.38 -6.19
CA GLN A 121 -38.63 13.96 -5.90
C GLN A 121 -39.37 13.52 -7.19
N PHE A 122 -39.40 12.22 -7.45
CA PHE A 122 -40.48 11.59 -8.19
C PHE A 122 -41.26 10.67 -7.25
N LYS A 123 -42.48 11.09 -6.90
CA LYS A 123 -43.42 10.30 -6.11
C LYS A 123 -43.86 9.07 -6.91
N THR A 124 -43.19 7.94 -6.69
CA THR A 124 -43.79 6.62 -6.93
C THR A 124 -43.87 5.89 -5.59
N LYS A 125 -45.09 5.49 -5.21
CA LYS A 125 -45.35 4.66 -4.03
C LYS A 125 -44.63 3.33 -4.21
N LYS A 126 -43.46 3.14 -3.59
CA LYS A 126 -42.89 1.81 -3.37
C LYS A 126 -43.31 1.32 -1.99
N GLN A 127 -44.02 0.19 -1.99
CA GLN A 127 -44.17 -0.66 -0.82
C GLN A 127 -42.77 -1.02 -0.33
N THR A 128 -42.48 -0.70 0.93
CA THR A 128 -41.25 -1.07 1.61
C THR A 128 -41.31 -2.55 1.94
N GLN A 129 -40.80 -3.40 1.05
CA GLN A 129 -40.29 -4.70 1.46
C GLN A 129 -38.89 -4.44 2.04
N LYS A 130 -38.73 -4.63 3.35
CA LYS A 130 -37.41 -4.85 3.94
C LYS A 130 -36.94 -6.21 3.46
N THR A 131 -36.20 -6.25 2.35
CA THR A 131 -35.30 -7.36 2.07
C THR A 131 -34.07 -7.13 2.94
N ASP A 132 -33.84 -8.00 3.92
CA ASP A 132 -32.53 -8.12 4.56
C ASP A 132 -31.53 -8.45 3.45
N VAL A 133 -30.80 -7.46 2.97
CA VAL A 133 -29.72 -7.68 2.01
C VAL A 133 -28.61 -8.37 2.79
N LEU A 134 -28.40 -9.66 2.53
CA LEU A 134 -27.24 -10.40 3.02
C LEU A 134 -25.98 -9.61 2.63
N SER A 135 -25.14 -9.30 3.62
CA SER A 135 -23.91 -8.54 3.41
C SER A 135 -22.72 -9.33 3.94
N LEU A 136 -21.69 -9.49 3.13
CA LEU A 136 -20.42 -10.08 3.56
C LEU A 136 -19.61 -9.04 4.34
N ASN A 137 -19.14 -9.39 5.55
CA ASN A 137 -18.29 -8.52 6.35
C ASN A 137 -16.87 -9.08 6.37
N VAL A 138 -15.89 -8.24 6.05
CA VAL A 138 -14.47 -8.56 6.07
C VAL A 138 -13.78 -7.60 7.04
N ASP A 139 -13.00 -8.16 7.96
CA ASP A 139 -12.15 -7.39 8.86
C ASP A 139 -10.81 -7.15 8.17
N PHE A 140 -10.61 -5.93 7.67
CA PHE A 140 -9.38 -5.51 7.01
C PHE A 140 -8.62 -4.56 7.93
N TYR A 141 -7.76 -5.11 8.80
CA TYR A 141 -7.03 -4.34 9.82
C TYR A 141 -7.93 -3.43 10.68
N GLU A 142 -9.04 -3.98 11.18
CA GLU A 142 -10.09 -3.28 11.94
C GLU A 142 -10.87 -2.23 11.15
N ALA A 143 -10.63 -2.11 9.82
CA ALA A 143 -11.52 -1.37 8.93
C ALA A 143 -12.66 -2.29 8.48
N PRO A 144 -13.93 -1.97 8.81
CA PRO A 144 -15.06 -2.80 8.41
C PRO A 144 -15.31 -2.64 6.92
N ILE A 145 -15.11 -3.72 6.17
CA ILE A 145 -15.46 -3.83 4.77
C ILE A 145 -16.78 -4.57 4.65
N SER A 146 -17.74 -3.97 3.96
CA SER A 146 -19.04 -4.58 3.71
C SER A 146 -19.29 -4.65 2.22
N LEU A 147 -19.50 -5.87 1.74
CA LEU A 147 -19.82 -6.20 0.36
C LEU A 147 -21.27 -6.71 0.27
N PRO A 148 -21.91 -6.62 -0.91
CA PRO A 148 -23.18 -7.28 -1.21
C PRO A 148 -23.18 -8.80 -0.93
N ASP A 149 -24.29 -9.49 -1.24
CA ASP A 149 -24.34 -10.95 -1.16
C ASP A 149 -23.37 -11.56 -2.18
N GLU A 150 -22.25 -12.09 -1.67
CA GLU A 150 -21.16 -12.67 -2.47
C GLU A 150 -21.26 -14.19 -2.62
N THR A 151 -22.43 -14.80 -2.33
CA THR A 151 -22.59 -16.26 -2.43
C THR A 151 -22.30 -16.81 -3.82
N SER A 152 -22.51 -16.03 -4.88
CA SER A 152 -22.19 -16.42 -6.26
C SER A 152 -20.69 -16.51 -6.54
N LEU A 153 -19.85 -15.83 -5.76
CA LEU A 153 -18.39 -15.79 -5.92
C LEU A 153 -17.68 -16.93 -5.19
N LYS A 154 -18.41 -17.72 -4.39
CA LYS A 154 -17.86 -18.90 -3.73
C LYS A 154 -17.76 -20.06 -4.71
N ILE A 155 -16.60 -20.21 -5.33
CA ILE A 155 -16.32 -21.27 -6.29
C ILE A 155 -15.36 -22.28 -5.65
N SER A 156 -15.76 -23.55 -5.61
CA SER A 156 -14.87 -24.60 -5.13
C SER A 156 -13.99 -25.17 -6.22
N LEU A 157 -12.70 -25.34 -5.91
CA LEU A 157 -11.75 -26.01 -6.79
C LEU A 157 -12.07 -27.50 -6.86
N LYS A 158 -12.12 -28.06 -8.08
CA LYS A 158 -12.44 -29.48 -8.27
C LYS A 158 -11.17 -30.33 -8.19
N GLY A 159 -10.97 -31.00 -7.05
CA GLY A 159 -9.82 -31.88 -6.85
C GLY A 159 -8.53 -31.10 -6.59
N LYS A 160 -7.39 -31.66 -7.01
CA LYS A 160 -6.08 -31.03 -6.81
C LYS A 160 -5.83 -29.97 -7.88
N PRO A 161 -5.09 -28.89 -7.57
CA PRO A 161 -4.72 -27.88 -8.56
C PRO A 161 -3.97 -28.47 -9.75
N ASN A 162 -4.48 -28.17 -10.94
CA ASN A 162 -3.89 -28.45 -12.24
C ASN A 162 -4.49 -27.50 -13.28
N ASN A 163 -4.02 -27.55 -14.53
CA ASN A 163 -4.52 -26.75 -15.64
C ASN A 163 -6.04 -26.87 -15.80
N GLU A 164 -6.62 -28.08 -15.80
CA GLU A 164 -8.06 -28.24 -16.02
C GLU A 164 -8.91 -27.71 -14.87
N SER A 165 -8.50 -27.93 -13.61
CA SER A 165 -9.26 -27.47 -12.45
C SER A 165 -9.20 -25.95 -12.28
N ILE A 166 -8.09 -25.33 -12.65
CA ILE A 166 -7.92 -23.86 -12.64
C ILE A 166 -8.71 -23.22 -13.79
N ALA A 167 -8.67 -23.78 -15.00
CA ALA A 167 -9.48 -23.30 -16.12
C ALA A 167 -10.99 -23.36 -15.81
N GLU A 168 -11.45 -24.48 -15.23
CA GLU A 168 -12.85 -24.64 -14.82
C GLU A 168 -13.22 -23.70 -13.65
N TYR A 169 -12.28 -23.40 -12.74
CA TYR A 169 -12.48 -22.36 -11.72
C TYR A 169 -12.72 -21.00 -12.38
N TRP A 170 -11.82 -20.57 -13.27
CA TRP A 170 -11.94 -19.30 -14.00
C TRP A 170 -13.28 -19.18 -14.71
N LYS A 171 -13.67 -20.23 -15.44
CA LYS A 171 -14.94 -20.30 -16.15
C LYS A 171 -16.15 -20.10 -15.25
N LYS A 172 -16.14 -20.66 -14.04
CA LYS A 172 -17.26 -20.53 -13.10
C LYS A 172 -17.33 -19.11 -12.54
N ILE A 173 -16.20 -18.58 -12.07
CA ILE A 173 -16.17 -17.24 -11.48
C ILE A 173 -16.40 -16.14 -12.51
N SER A 174 -15.98 -16.32 -13.78
CA SER A 174 -16.24 -15.35 -14.86
C SER A 174 -17.71 -15.22 -15.24
N ASN A 175 -18.50 -16.28 -14.99
CA ASN A 175 -19.95 -16.32 -15.17
C ASN A 175 -20.73 -15.93 -13.91
N ALA A 176 -20.05 -15.60 -12.80
CA ALA A 176 -20.68 -15.13 -11.57
C ALA A 176 -20.86 -13.59 -11.60
N GLU A 177 -21.64 -13.07 -10.65
CA GLU A 177 -21.98 -11.64 -10.55
C GLU A 177 -20.91 -10.89 -9.73
N PHE A 178 -19.70 -10.70 -10.29
CA PHE A 178 -18.55 -10.15 -9.56
C PHE A 178 -18.38 -8.62 -9.69
N GLU A 179 -19.05 -7.98 -10.65
CA GLU A 179 -18.82 -6.58 -11.02
C GLU A 179 -19.14 -5.63 -9.88
N GLY A 180 -20.24 -5.87 -9.16
CA GLY A 180 -20.64 -5.06 -8.02
C GLY A 180 -19.59 -5.11 -6.91
N SER A 181 -19.06 -6.30 -6.63
CA SER A 181 -18.03 -6.57 -5.63
C SER A 181 -16.69 -5.96 -6.04
N LEU A 182 -16.34 -6.03 -7.32
CA LEU A 182 -15.15 -5.39 -7.88
C LEU A 182 -15.21 -3.87 -7.74
N GLN A 183 -16.33 -3.26 -8.16
CA GLN A 183 -16.56 -1.82 -8.05
C GLN A 183 -16.53 -1.36 -6.60
N LYS A 184 -17.17 -2.11 -5.70
CA LYS A 184 -17.20 -1.80 -4.27
C LYS A 184 -15.81 -1.91 -3.66
N THR A 185 -15.04 -2.94 -3.99
CA THR A 185 -13.65 -3.10 -3.52
C THR A 185 -12.75 -1.98 -4.03
N GLU A 186 -12.88 -1.59 -5.30
CA GLU A 186 -12.16 -0.42 -5.85
C GLU A 186 -12.56 0.90 -5.17
N SER A 187 -13.80 1.03 -4.69
CA SER A 187 -14.20 2.16 -3.86
C SER A 187 -13.49 2.17 -2.50
N TYR A 188 -13.32 1.00 -1.88
CA TYR A 188 -12.60 0.86 -0.61
C TYR A 188 -11.11 1.15 -0.76
N LYS A 189 -10.48 0.66 -1.83
CA LYS A 189 -9.10 1.01 -2.21
C LYS A 189 -8.87 2.51 -2.18
N LYS A 190 -9.78 3.28 -2.80
CA LYS A 190 -9.70 4.75 -2.83
C LYS A 190 -9.95 5.37 -1.46
N SER A 191 -11.00 4.95 -0.74
CA SER A 191 -11.35 5.56 0.56
C SER A 191 -10.32 5.29 1.64
N LEU A 192 -9.65 4.14 1.58
CA LEU A 192 -8.60 3.74 2.51
C LEU A 192 -7.21 4.15 2.02
N ALA A 193 -7.09 4.82 0.88
CA ALA A 193 -5.81 5.20 0.27
C ALA A 193 -4.82 4.03 0.11
N LEU A 194 -5.32 2.86 -0.30
CA LEU A 194 -4.48 1.67 -0.49
C LEU A 194 -3.62 1.83 -1.76
N ASN A 195 -2.34 1.46 -1.65
CA ASN A 195 -1.50 1.23 -2.81
C ASN A 195 -1.82 -0.13 -3.46
N ASP A 196 -1.04 -0.54 -4.46
CA ASP A 196 -1.29 -1.80 -5.17
C ASP A 196 -1.13 -3.03 -4.26
N TRP A 197 -0.15 -3.01 -3.33
CA TRP A 197 -0.01 -4.06 -2.31
C TRP A 197 -1.22 -4.13 -1.39
N GLY A 198 -1.66 -3.00 -0.83
CA GLY A 198 -2.84 -2.95 0.03
C GLY A 198 -4.12 -3.40 -0.68
N TYR A 199 -4.24 -3.10 -1.97
CA TYR A 199 -5.36 -3.61 -2.78
C TYR A 199 -5.32 -5.13 -2.95
N CYS A 200 -4.13 -5.70 -3.19
CA CYS A 200 -3.94 -7.15 -3.24
C CYS A 200 -4.30 -7.82 -1.90
N MET A 201 -3.84 -7.26 -0.78
CA MET A 201 -4.19 -7.75 0.56
C MET A 201 -5.70 -7.69 0.83
N LEU A 202 -6.37 -6.60 0.42
CA LEU A 202 -7.82 -6.47 0.57
C LEU A 202 -8.57 -7.54 -0.21
N LEU A 203 -8.18 -7.78 -1.47
CA LEU A 203 -8.77 -8.84 -2.29
C LEU A 203 -8.54 -10.24 -1.70
N TYR A 204 -7.35 -10.46 -1.12
CA TYR A 204 -7.03 -11.72 -0.45
C TYR A 204 -7.89 -11.96 0.79
N ASP A 205 -8.06 -10.97 1.66
CA ASP A 205 -8.92 -11.08 2.84
C ASP A 205 -10.39 -11.31 2.44
N ILE A 206 -10.88 -10.63 1.40
CA ILE A 206 -12.21 -10.90 0.83
C ILE A 206 -12.30 -12.34 0.34
N GLY A 207 -11.32 -12.80 -0.43
CA GLY A 207 -11.27 -14.18 -0.95
C GLY A 207 -11.24 -15.21 0.17
N LYS A 208 -10.51 -14.96 1.26
CA LYS A 208 -10.50 -15.80 2.45
C LYS A 208 -11.87 -15.88 3.11
N VAL A 209 -12.57 -14.77 3.26
CA VAL A 209 -13.92 -14.80 3.87
C VAL A 209 -14.93 -15.52 2.97
N ILE A 210 -14.94 -15.25 1.66
CA ILE A 210 -15.83 -15.91 0.68
C ILE A 210 -15.63 -17.44 0.70
N ASN A 211 -14.38 -17.88 0.72
CA ASN A 211 -14.01 -19.30 0.61
C ASN A 211 -13.78 -19.95 1.99
N ASN A 212 -14.37 -19.42 3.06
CA ASN A 212 -14.29 -20.00 4.42
C ASN A 212 -12.85 -20.27 4.91
N GLY A 213 -11.90 -19.46 4.48
CA GLY A 213 -10.49 -19.59 4.84
C GLY A 213 -9.71 -20.58 3.99
N ASP A 214 -10.28 -21.19 2.95
CA ASP A 214 -9.50 -21.98 1.99
C ASP A 214 -8.48 -21.09 1.27
N GLU A 215 -7.20 -21.46 1.39
CA GLU A 215 -6.10 -20.65 0.90
C GLU A 215 -5.96 -20.71 -0.63
N ALA A 216 -6.20 -21.89 -1.22
CA ALA A 216 -6.09 -22.05 -2.65
C ALA A 216 -7.19 -21.30 -3.39
N GLU A 217 -8.43 -21.44 -2.92
CA GLU A 217 -9.58 -20.75 -3.49
C GLU A 217 -9.52 -19.23 -3.25
N ALA A 218 -8.95 -18.78 -2.12
CA ALA A 218 -8.70 -17.36 -1.88
C ALA A 218 -7.64 -16.78 -2.84
N LEU A 219 -6.56 -17.49 -3.13
CA LEU A 219 -5.55 -17.07 -4.10
C LEU A 219 -6.11 -17.05 -5.53
N LEU A 220 -6.92 -18.04 -5.91
CA LEU A 220 -7.60 -18.08 -7.21
C LEU A 220 -8.60 -16.92 -7.36
N PHE A 221 -9.37 -16.62 -6.32
CA PHE A 221 -10.24 -15.46 -6.27
C PHE A 221 -9.44 -14.16 -6.44
N THR A 222 -8.34 -14.03 -5.69
CA THR A 222 -7.47 -12.84 -5.71
C THR A 222 -6.88 -12.61 -7.10
N TRP A 223 -6.34 -13.66 -7.72
CA TRP A 223 -5.82 -13.65 -9.08
C TRP A 223 -6.88 -13.24 -10.11
N PHE A 224 -8.09 -13.80 -10.01
CA PHE A 224 -9.20 -13.43 -10.89
C PHE A 224 -9.54 -11.94 -10.75
N MET A 225 -9.73 -11.46 -9.53
CA MET A 225 -10.11 -10.06 -9.28
C MET A 225 -8.99 -9.08 -9.66
N LEU A 226 -7.72 -9.45 -9.50
CA LEU A 226 -6.58 -8.64 -9.94
C LEU A 226 -6.55 -8.50 -11.47
N ASN A 227 -6.74 -9.59 -12.21
CA ASN A 227 -6.85 -9.54 -13.67
C ASN A 227 -8.05 -8.71 -14.13
N LYS A 228 -9.22 -8.87 -13.48
CA LYS A 228 -10.40 -8.03 -13.75
C LYS A 228 -10.19 -6.55 -13.40
N SER A 229 -9.28 -6.26 -12.47
CA SER A 229 -8.81 -4.89 -12.16
C SER A 229 -7.66 -4.41 -13.05
N GLY A 230 -7.29 -5.18 -14.08
CA GLY A 230 -6.28 -4.81 -15.07
C GLY A 230 -4.83 -5.07 -14.65
N TYR A 231 -4.60 -5.78 -13.54
CA TYR A 231 -3.24 -6.17 -13.14
C TYR A 231 -2.79 -7.41 -13.88
N ASP A 232 -1.60 -7.32 -14.47
CA ASP A 232 -0.92 -8.45 -15.11
C ASP A 232 -0.52 -9.47 -14.03
N THR A 233 -1.38 -10.42 -13.72
CA THR A 233 -1.10 -11.42 -12.68
C THR A 233 -1.36 -12.81 -13.21
N LYS A 234 -0.51 -13.75 -12.82
CA LYS A 234 -0.60 -15.14 -13.21
C LYS A 234 -0.87 -16.01 -11.99
N ILE A 235 -1.31 -17.23 -12.25
CA ILE A 235 -1.45 -18.27 -11.24
C ILE A 235 -0.60 -19.47 -11.66
N GLY A 236 -0.07 -20.17 -10.67
CA GLY A 236 0.79 -21.33 -10.86
C GLY A 236 0.46 -22.41 -9.85
N TYR A 237 0.83 -23.65 -10.14
CA TYR A 237 0.65 -24.76 -9.20
C TYR A 237 1.89 -25.64 -9.10
N SER A 238 2.11 -26.16 -7.91
CA SER A 238 3.16 -27.13 -7.59
C SER A 238 2.81 -27.84 -6.29
N ASN A 239 3.18 -29.12 -6.13
CA ASN A 239 2.96 -29.88 -4.89
C ASN A 239 1.54 -29.75 -4.30
N GLU A 240 0.52 -29.79 -5.16
CA GLU A 240 -0.91 -29.68 -4.77
C GLU A 240 -1.33 -28.31 -4.19
N GLN A 241 -0.49 -27.30 -4.33
CA GLN A 241 -0.76 -25.92 -3.91
C GLN A 241 -0.83 -25.00 -5.13
N VAL A 242 -1.54 -23.89 -4.97
CA VAL A 242 -1.57 -22.78 -5.93
C VAL A 242 -0.75 -21.62 -5.39
N TYR A 243 -0.21 -20.82 -6.30
CA TYR A 243 0.60 -19.66 -5.98
C TYR A 243 0.19 -18.49 -6.86
N LEU A 244 0.09 -17.31 -6.26
CA LEU A 244 -0.14 -16.05 -6.99
C LEU A 244 1.20 -15.50 -7.47
N LEU A 245 1.23 -15.05 -8.71
CA LEU A 245 2.44 -14.56 -9.36
C LEU A 245 2.19 -13.14 -9.89
N MET A 246 3.03 -12.20 -9.46
CA MET A 246 2.85 -10.78 -9.78
C MET A 246 4.17 -10.15 -10.26
N PRO A 247 4.16 -9.39 -11.37
CA PRO A 247 5.28 -8.55 -11.74
C PRO A 247 5.28 -7.31 -10.85
N SER A 248 6.47 -6.83 -10.51
CA SER A 248 6.66 -5.64 -9.68
C SER A 248 7.56 -4.63 -10.39
N LYS A 249 7.24 -3.35 -10.24
CA LYS A 249 8.12 -2.23 -10.65
C LYS A 249 9.35 -2.12 -9.74
N ASP A 250 9.22 -2.63 -8.53
CA ASP A 250 10.22 -2.54 -7.47
C ASP A 250 10.79 -3.94 -7.19
N GLU A 251 12.06 -4.01 -6.78
CA GLU A 251 12.69 -5.28 -6.43
C GLU A 251 12.05 -5.89 -5.18
N ILE A 252 11.87 -7.21 -5.18
CA ILE A 252 11.38 -7.95 -4.02
C ILE A 252 12.46 -8.96 -3.64
N PHE A 253 13.14 -8.69 -2.52
CA PHE A 253 14.21 -9.55 -2.01
C PHE A 253 13.63 -10.80 -1.37
N GLY A 254 14.34 -11.92 -1.51
CA GLY A 254 13.95 -13.21 -0.97
C GLY A 254 12.73 -13.88 -1.62
N ALA A 255 11.91 -13.16 -2.38
CA ALA A 255 10.79 -13.76 -3.10
C ALA A 255 11.28 -14.59 -4.30
N PRO A 256 10.91 -15.88 -4.40
CA PRO A 256 11.17 -16.66 -5.59
C PRO A 256 10.50 -16.02 -6.80
N TYR A 257 11.10 -16.13 -7.98
CA TYR A 257 10.53 -15.55 -9.20
C TYR A 257 10.82 -16.40 -10.42
N PHE A 258 10.10 -16.12 -11.50
CA PHE A 258 10.29 -16.70 -12.82
C PHE A 258 10.30 -15.57 -13.84
N THR A 259 10.84 -15.86 -15.02
CA THR A 259 10.91 -14.89 -16.11
C THR A 259 10.08 -15.40 -17.27
N ILE A 260 9.05 -14.64 -17.64
CA ILE A 260 8.23 -14.85 -18.85
C ILE A 260 8.41 -13.61 -19.71
N ASP A 261 8.76 -13.78 -20.98
CA ASP A 261 8.99 -12.68 -21.93
C ASP A 261 9.88 -11.56 -21.38
N ASN A 262 10.99 -11.96 -20.76
CA ASN A 262 11.97 -11.06 -20.14
C ASN A 262 11.40 -10.17 -19.00
N ARG A 263 10.25 -10.52 -18.43
CA ARG A 263 9.62 -9.89 -17.26
C ARG A 263 9.69 -10.84 -16.06
N ARG A 264 10.12 -10.30 -14.92
CA ARG A 264 10.10 -11.05 -13.65
C ARG A 264 8.70 -11.02 -13.06
N PHE A 265 8.21 -12.19 -12.73
CA PHE A 265 7.01 -12.38 -11.92
C PHE A 265 7.43 -13.06 -10.62
N TYR A 266 7.15 -12.40 -9.50
CA TYR A 266 7.48 -12.89 -8.17
C TYR A 266 6.36 -13.79 -7.68
N VAL A 267 6.72 -14.89 -7.02
CA VAL A 267 5.79 -15.76 -6.30
C VAL A 267 5.48 -15.08 -4.98
N MET A 268 4.23 -14.66 -4.81
CA MET A 268 3.84 -13.79 -3.71
C MET A 268 3.30 -14.61 -2.54
N SER A 269 3.84 -14.32 -1.36
CA SER A 269 3.33 -14.83 -0.10
C SER A 269 2.48 -13.77 0.57
N LEU A 270 1.16 -13.93 0.50
CA LEU A 270 0.21 -12.98 1.09
C LEU A 270 -0.05 -13.24 2.58
N ASP A 271 0.38 -14.39 3.10
CA ASP A 271 0.30 -14.74 4.51
C ASP A 271 1.66 -14.60 5.25
N GLY A 272 2.69 -14.13 4.54
CA GLY A 272 4.02 -13.86 5.08
C GLY A 272 4.91 -15.08 5.28
N LYS A 273 4.48 -16.28 4.86
CA LYS A 273 5.31 -17.49 4.90
C LYS A 273 6.41 -17.46 3.85
N GLU A 274 7.60 -17.89 4.21
CA GLU A 274 8.67 -18.13 3.24
C GLU A 274 8.29 -19.32 2.34
N LEU A 275 8.57 -19.17 1.04
CA LEU A 275 8.22 -20.15 0.02
C LEU A 275 9.50 -20.80 -0.49
N GLU A 276 9.68 -22.09 -0.19
CA GLU A 276 10.73 -22.90 -0.79
C GLU A 276 10.16 -23.66 -2.00
N LEU A 277 10.46 -23.16 -3.20
CA LEU A 277 9.93 -23.70 -4.45
C LEU A 277 11.07 -24.06 -5.41
N GLY A 278 11.08 -25.31 -5.88
CA GLY A 278 12.02 -25.76 -6.91
C GLY A 278 11.54 -25.49 -8.33
N SER A 279 10.33 -25.99 -8.66
CA SER A 279 9.69 -25.79 -9.96
C SER A 279 8.19 -25.63 -9.80
N MET A 280 7.55 -24.96 -10.76
CA MET A 280 6.11 -24.72 -10.78
C MET A 280 5.59 -24.79 -12.21
N TYR A 281 4.34 -25.20 -12.38
CA TYR A 281 3.63 -25.04 -13.65
C TYR A 281 2.93 -23.68 -13.66
N THR A 282 3.07 -22.93 -14.75
CA THR A 282 2.31 -21.70 -15.05
C THR A 282 2.19 -21.54 -16.57
N TYR A 283 1.58 -20.47 -17.06
CA TYR A 283 1.30 -20.23 -18.49
C TYR A 283 1.87 -18.88 -18.95
N GLU A 284 2.11 -18.75 -20.25
CA GLU A 284 2.66 -17.52 -20.84
C GLU A 284 1.56 -16.50 -21.19
N GLY A 285 0.38 -16.96 -21.63
CA GLY A 285 -0.72 -16.09 -22.07
C GLY A 285 -1.12 -15.01 -21.05
N ASP A 286 -1.45 -13.82 -21.55
CA ASP A 286 -1.89 -12.68 -20.74
C ASP A 286 -3.41 -12.55 -20.75
N TYR A 287 -4.00 -12.11 -19.64
CA TYR A 287 -5.39 -11.69 -19.66
C TYR A 287 -5.50 -10.38 -20.46
N PRO A 288 -6.39 -10.28 -21.45
CA PRO A 288 -6.49 -9.11 -22.30
C PRO A 288 -6.73 -7.82 -21.51
N ASP A 289 -6.01 -6.75 -21.87
CA ASP A 289 -5.99 -5.43 -21.21
C ASP A 289 -5.44 -5.40 -19.76
N ALA A 290 -5.06 -6.54 -19.17
CA ALA A 290 -4.40 -6.57 -17.87
C ALA A 290 -2.89 -6.34 -17.98
N ASN A 291 -2.49 -5.07 -18.13
CA ASN A 291 -1.09 -4.68 -18.31
C ASN A 291 -0.50 -3.91 -17.11
N LYS A 292 -1.26 -3.74 -16.03
CA LYS A 292 -0.80 -2.99 -14.87
C LYS A 292 0.18 -3.83 -14.03
N ILE A 293 1.39 -3.30 -13.86
CA ILE A 293 2.44 -3.87 -13.00
C ILE A 293 2.31 -3.30 -11.58
N VAL A 294 2.42 -4.17 -10.58
CA VAL A 294 2.32 -3.80 -9.15
C VAL A 294 3.44 -2.83 -8.77
N SER A 295 3.08 -1.79 -8.01
CA SER A 295 4.02 -0.86 -7.39
C SER A 295 3.99 -0.99 -5.88
N LEU A 296 5.17 -1.16 -5.28
CA LEU A 296 5.40 -1.17 -3.84
C LEU A 296 5.71 0.24 -3.28
N ASN A 297 5.55 1.29 -4.07
CA ASN A 297 5.64 2.64 -3.53
C ASN A 297 4.45 2.97 -2.60
N LEU A 298 4.75 3.55 -1.43
CA LEU A 298 3.80 4.07 -0.45
C LEU A 298 3.93 5.60 -0.35
N ASN A 299 3.36 6.32 -1.32
CA ASN A 299 3.35 7.79 -1.29
C ASN A 299 2.49 8.36 -0.14
N THR A 300 1.53 7.56 0.31
CA THR A 300 0.70 7.76 1.51
C THR A 300 0.54 6.41 2.18
N LEU A 301 0.36 6.41 3.50
CA LEU A 301 -0.04 5.21 4.23
C LEU A 301 -1.56 5.02 4.19
N PRO A 302 -2.06 3.77 4.28
CA PRO A 302 -3.48 3.50 4.37
C PRO A 302 -4.17 4.29 5.49
N VAL A 303 -5.45 4.64 5.29
CA VAL A 303 -6.25 5.32 6.32
C VAL A 303 -6.91 4.26 7.21
N LEU A 304 -6.19 3.84 8.25
CA LEU A 304 -6.67 2.84 9.22
C LEU A 304 -6.83 3.45 10.62
N CYS A 305 -7.74 2.89 11.43
CA CYS A 305 -7.90 3.25 12.84
C CYS A 305 -6.79 2.60 13.70
N GLY A 306 -6.84 2.75 15.03
CA GLY A 306 -5.92 2.03 15.92
C GLY A 306 -4.72 2.84 16.42
N ASN A 307 -4.91 4.13 16.71
CA ASN A 307 -3.87 4.95 17.33
C ASN A 307 -3.60 4.50 18.77
N VAL A 308 -2.34 4.25 19.10
CA VAL A 308 -1.86 3.80 20.42
C VAL A 308 -0.82 4.79 20.94
N PRO A 309 -0.92 5.26 22.19
CA PRO A 309 0.10 6.12 22.78
C PRO A 309 1.37 5.33 23.13
N LYS A 310 2.52 5.96 22.95
CA LYS A 310 3.83 5.47 23.39
C LYS A 310 4.67 6.64 23.90
N GLN A 311 5.70 6.31 24.67
CA GLN A 311 6.69 7.27 25.12
C GLN A 311 8.09 6.71 24.98
N VAL A 312 9.03 7.59 24.71
CA VAL A 312 10.47 7.32 24.68
C VAL A 312 11.20 8.43 25.45
N ASN A 313 12.42 8.15 25.88
CA ASN A 313 13.24 9.12 26.60
C ASN A 313 14.58 9.28 25.90
N PHE A 314 15.11 10.50 25.85
CA PHE A 314 16.47 10.74 25.40
C PHE A 314 17.08 11.91 26.16
N SER A 315 18.41 12.01 26.12
CA SER A 315 19.14 13.08 26.81
C SER A 315 20.03 13.83 25.83
N TYR A 316 20.00 15.15 25.91
CA TYR A 316 20.86 16.04 25.12
C TYR A 316 21.39 17.17 26.01
N ASN A 317 22.70 17.38 26.01
CA ASN A 317 23.41 18.39 26.82
C ASN A 317 22.98 18.40 28.30
N GLY A 318 22.90 17.21 28.92
CA GLY A 318 22.53 17.06 30.34
C GLY A 318 21.05 17.26 30.66
N THR A 319 20.21 17.58 29.67
CA THR A 319 18.76 17.68 29.82
C THR A 319 18.10 16.38 29.37
N ASN A 320 17.22 15.83 30.21
CA ASN A 320 16.42 14.65 29.88
C ASN A 320 15.07 15.09 29.30
N TYR A 321 14.69 14.47 28.19
CA TYR A 321 13.42 14.70 27.50
C TYR A 321 12.61 13.42 27.48
N THR A 322 11.31 13.54 27.76
CA THR A 322 10.32 12.48 27.54
C THR A 322 9.45 12.88 26.36
N ILE A 323 9.48 12.08 25.31
CA ILE A 323 8.72 12.32 24.08
C ILE A 323 7.53 11.37 24.06
N LYS A 324 6.32 11.94 24.18
CA LYS A 324 5.05 11.20 24.10
C LYS A 324 4.45 11.37 22.71
N TYR A 325 4.21 10.27 22.02
CA TYR A 325 3.63 10.27 20.68
C TYR A 325 2.57 9.18 20.57
N THR A 326 1.84 9.18 19.47
CA THR A 326 0.97 8.07 19.07
C THR A 326 1.55 7.41 17.83
N TYR A 327 1.35 6.09 17.69
CA TYR A 327 1.58 5.36 16.44
C TYR A 327 0.31 4.59 16.07
N ASN A 328 0.19 4.10 14.84
CA ASN A 328 -0.98 3.34 14.41
C ASN A 328 -0.69 1.84 14.33
N LYS A 329 -1.30 1.04 15.22
CA LYS A 329 -1.06 -0.42 15.28
C LYS A 329 -1.52 -1.16 14.02
N ASN A 330 -2.59 -0.70 13.36
CA ASN A 330 -3.15 -1.37 12.19
C ASN A 330 -2.30 -1.08 10.95
N ILE A 331 -1.66 0.09 10.90
CA ILE A 331 -0.63 0.38 9.89
C ILE A 331 0.61 -0.47 10.12
N VAL A 332 1.06 -0.64 11.36
CA VAL A 332 2.16 -1.57 11.67
C VAL A 332 1.82 -2.99 11.22
N ASN A 333 0.60 -3.47 11.50
CA ASN A 333 0.16 -4.79 11.06
C ASN A 333 0.14 -4.91 9.52
N PHE A 334 -0.28 -3.86 8.82
CA PHE A 334 -0.22 -3.80 7.36
C PHE A 334 1.23 -3.86 6.86
N LEU A 335 2.12 -3.03 7.40
CA LEU A 335 3.54 -2.97 7.00
C LEU A 335 4.29 -4.26 7.36
N ASN A 336 3.85 -5.01 8.37
CA ASN A 336 4.42 -6.31 8.69
C ASN A 336 4.16 -7.38 7.61
N THR A 337 3.14 -7.19 6.76
CA THR A 337 2.91 -8.03 5.58
C THR A 337 3.68 -7.54 4.35
N TYR A 338 4.31 -6.36 4.42
CA TYR A 338 4.95 -5.76 3.26
C TYR A 338 6.16 -6.58 2.81
N PRO A 339 6.31 -6.84 1.50
CA PRO A 339 7.48 -7.54 1.00
C PRO A 339 8.77 -6.77 1.27
N HIS A 340 9.86 -7.50 1.57
CA HIS A 340 11.19 -6.91 1.67
C HIS A 340 11.60 -6.35 0.30
N THR A 341 11.89 -5.05 0.24
CA THR A 341 12.09 -4.32 -1.02
C THR A 341 13.24 -3.32 -0.91
N SER A 342 13.42 -2.47 -1.92
CA SER A 342 14.54 -1.53 -2.00
C SER A 342 14.42 -0.36 -1.02
N TYR A 343 15.56 0.11 -0.49
CA TYR A 343 15.64 1.25 0.44
C TYR A 343 14.88 2.53 -0.01
N PRO A 344 14.84 2.92 -1.30
CA PRO A 344 14.05 4.07 -1.74
C PRO A 344 12.58 4.03 -1.31
N ILE A 345 11.96 2.85 -1.20
CA ILE A 345 10.57 2.73 -0.71
C ILE A 345 10.49 3.11 0.76
N TYR A 346 11.39 2.58 1.60
CA TYR A 346 11.44 2.90 3.03
C TYR A 346 11.74 4.40 3.28
N PHE A 347 12.73 4.96 2.60
CA PHE A 347 13.16 6.37 2.77
C PHE A 347 12.15 7.41 2.25
N ASN A 348 11.20 6.99 1.40
CA ASN A 348 10.18 7.87 0.82
C ASN A 348 8.77 7.65 1.41
N THR A 349 8.53 6.52 2.09
CA THR A 349 7.27 6.28 2.80
C THR A 349 7.09 7.27 3.95
N PRO A 350 5.93 7.96 4.06
CA PRO A 350 5.70 8.91 5.13
C PRO A 350 5.31 8.24 6.45
N LEU A 351 5.31 9.00 7.55
CA LEU A 351 4.57 8.64 8.77
C LEU A 351 3.08 8.92 8.62
N MET A 352 2.25 8.27 9.43
CA MET A 352 0.85 8.66 9.57
C MET A 352 0.75 10.10 10.07
N ASP A 353 -0.22 10.86 9.56
CA ASP A 353 -0.39 12.28 9.95
C ASP A 353 -0.51 12.46 11.47
N GLN A 354 -1.24 11.57 12.14
CA GLN A 354 -1.41 11.59 13.59
C GLN A 354 -0.11 11.27 14.33
N SER A 355 0.63 10.26 13.85
CA SER A 355 1.93 9.88 14.41
C SER A 355 2.94 10.99 14.28
N TYR A 356 3.07 11.57 13.07
CA TYR A 356 3.90 12.72 12.81
C TYR A 356 3.51 13.92 13.67
N SER A 357 2.22 14.30 13.69
CA SER A 357 1.78 15.50 14.41
C SER A 357 2.03 15.40 15.91
N SER A 358 1.72 14.25 16.52
CA SER A 358 2.00 14.02 17.95
C SER A 358 3.49 14.05 18.29
N LEU A 359 4.34 13.52 17.40
CA LEU A 359 5.80 13.57 17.56
C LEU A 359 6.33 15.00 17.41
N VAL A 360 5.87 15.74 16.41
CA VAL A 360 6.28 17.14 16.16
C VAL A 360 5.86 18.05 17.29
N GLU A 361 4.68 17.87 17.88
CA GLU A 361 4.22 18.65 19.03
C GLU A 361 5.21 18.57 20.21
N GLN A 362 5.88 17.43 20.39
CA GLN A 362 6.89 17.25 21.44
C GLN A 362 8.29 17.75 21.03
N LEU A 363 8.70 17.54 19.77
CA LEU A 363 10.02 17.92 19.29
C LEU A 363 10.14 19.43 19.01
N LYS A 364 9.05 20.08 18.60
CA LYS A 364 9.05 21.49 18.19
C LYS A 364 9.58 22.44 19.28
N PRO A 365 9.15 22.34 20.56
CA PRO A 365 9.70 23.18 21.63
C PRO A 365 11.20 22.97 21.88
N ILE A 366 11.73 21.78 21.60
CA ILE A 366 13.16 21.44 21.79
C ILE A 366 14.02 22.07 20.68
N LEU A 367 13.48 22.08 19.45
CA LEU A 367 14.18 22.56 18.25
C LEU A 367 14.01 24.06 18.00
N SER A 368 12.97 24.69 18.53
CA SER A 368 12.66 26.10 18.24
C SER A 368 13.77 27.03 18.74
N GLY A 369 14.23 27.94 17.86
CA GLY A 369 15.30 28.89 18.17
C GLY A 369 16.72 28.33 18.09
N LYS A 370 16.88 27.02 17.84
CA LYS A 370 18.17 26.35 17.58
C LYS A 370 18.69 26.67 16.19
N SER A 371 20.01 26.58 15.97
CA SER A 371 20.58 26.56 14.62
C SER A 371 20.23 25.25 13.91
N LYS A 372 20.33 25.19 12.58
CA LYS A 372 20.11 23.93 11.86
C LYS A 372 21.07 22.83 12.30
N SER A 373 22.34 23.17 12.51
CA SER A 373 23.36 22.22 13.00
C SER A 373 23.01 21.69 14.41
N GLU A 374 22.60 22.56 15.34
CA GLU A 374 22.22 22.13 16.69
C GLU A 374 20.94 21.28 16.66
N ALA A 375 19.95 21.66 15.85
CA ALA A 375 18.74 20.89 15.66
C ALA A 375 18.99 19.52 15.01
N LEU A 376 19.92 19.45 14.05
CA LEU A 376 20.35 18.21 13.42
C LEU A 376 20.98 17.25 14.44
N ASN A 377 21.87 17.77 15.30
CA ASN A 377 22.47 17.01 16.39
C ASN A 377 21.43 16.53 17.43
N ILE A 378 20.42 17.35 17.75
CA ILE A 378 19.32 16.93 18.62
C ILE A 378 18.54 15.78 17.98
N LEU A 379 18.23 15.85 16.68
CA LEU A 379 17.52 14.78 15.96
C LEU A 379 18.36 13.51 15.85
N LEU A 380 19.67 13.61 15.59
CA LEU A 380 20.60 12.48 15.63
C LEU A 380 20.58 11.84 17.01
N ARG A 381 20.75 12.63 18.07
CA ARG A 381 20.76 12.11 19.44
C ARG A 381 19.44 11.46 19.82
N PHE A 382 18.31 12.03 19.37
CA PHE A 382 16.99 11.46 19.57
C PHE A 382 16.91 10.05 18.96
N VAL A 383 17.21 9.88 17.67
CA VAL A 383 17.11 8.55 17.04
C VAL A 383 18.12 7.54 17.59
N GLN A 384 19.31 7.99 17.98
CA GLN A 384 20.36 7.13 18.53
C GLN A 384 20.02 6.54 19.90
N THR A 385 19.30 7.31 20.74
CA THR A 385 19.17 7.00 22.18
C THR A 385 17.74 6.89 22.68
N ALA A 386 16.74 7.35 21.92
CA ALA A 386 15.34 7.15 22.25
C ALA A 386 14.85 5.72 21.98
N PHE A 387 15.57 4.99 21.12
CA PHE A 387 15.25 3.63 20.70
C PHE A 387 16.47 2.75 20.98
N GLU A 388 16.23 1.61 21.64
CA GLU A 388 17.31 0.67 21.96
C GLU A 388 17.83 0.00 20.68
N TYR A 389 19.11 -0.35 20.65
CA TYR A 389 19.70 -1.01 19.50
C TYR A 389 19.63 -2.52 19.64
N LYS A 390 19.25 -3.19 18.55
CA LYS A 390 19.31 -4.64 18.40
C LYS A 390 19.29 -4.95 16.92
N THR A 391 20.13 -5.88 16.47
CA THR A 391 20.13 -6.31 15.07
C THR A 391 18.82 -7.02 14.71
N ASP A 392 18.41 -6.93 13.46
CA ASP A 392 17.26 -7.64 12.92
C ASP A 392 17.30 -9.15 13.19
N GLN A 393 18.45 -9.79 13.01
CA GLN A 393 18.59 -11.22 13.31
C GLN A 393 18.24 -11.55 14.77
N GLN A 394 18.58 -10.68 15.72
CA GLN A 394 18.27 -10.90 17.13
C GLN A 394 16.81 -10.53 17.47
N GLN A 395 16.19 -9.61 16.73
CA GLN A 395 14.80 -9.15 16.95
C GLN A 395 13.78 -10.04 16.23
N PHE A 396 14.00 -10.32 14.96
CA PHE A 396 13.06 -10.97 14.05
C PHE A 396 13.51 -12.36 13.59
N GLY A 397 14.77 -12.73 13.81
CA GLY A 397 15.34 -13.99 13.30
C GLY A 397 15.67 -13.98 11.81
N LYS A 398 15.53 -12.81 11.16
CA LYS A 398 15.82 -12.55 9.76
C LYS A 398 16.01 -11.05 9.54
N GLU A 399 16.60 -10.66 8.42
CA GLU A 399 16.67 -9.27 7.97
C GLU A 399 15.25 -8.69 7.77
N LYS A 400 15.00 -7.50 8.32
CA LYS A 400 13.73 -6.75 8.23
C LYS A 400 13.97 -5.26 8.48
N CYS A 401 14.26 -4.53 7.40
CA CYS A 401 14.20 -3.07 7.42
C CYS A 401 12.79 -2.58 7.82
N LEU A 402 12.74 -1.65 8.77
CA LEU A 402 11.51 -1.03 9.27
C LEU A 402 11.19 0.26 8.53
N PHE A 403 9.91 0.43 8.22
CA PHE A 403 9.38 1.75 7.90
C PHE A 403 9.39 2.66 9.14
N ALA A 404 9.43 3.98 8.94
CA ALA A 404 9.43 4.94 10.06
C ALA A 404 8.26 4.73 11.05
N GLU A 405 7.08 4.32 10.57
CA GLU A 405 5.93 4.03 11.43
C GLU A 405 6.15 2.76 12.28
N GLU A 406 6.84 1.75 11.73
CA GLU A 406 7.24 0.55 12.46
C GLU A 406 8.33 0.86 13.50
N THR A 407 9.30 1.75 13.20
CA THR A 407 10.30 2.21 14.19
C THR A 407 9.64 2.86 15.41
N LEU A 408 8.54 3.59 15.22
CA LEU A 408 7.76 4.14 16.33
C LEU A 408 7.08 3.03 17.16
N PHE A 409 6.78 1.87 16.58
CA PHE A 409 6.15 0.74 17.29
C PHE A 409 7.15 -0.18 17.99
N TYR A 410 8.16 -0.67 17.28
CA TYR A 410 9.08 -1.69 17.79
C TYR A 410 9.94 -1.14 18.95
N PRO A 411 10.39 -2.03 19.86
CA PRO A 411 11.23 -1.63 21.00
C PRO A 411 12.69 -1.40 20.62
N TYR A 412 13.16 -2.01 19.54
CA TYR A 412 14.53 -1.88 19.04
C TYR A 412 14.56 -1.50 17.57
N CYS A 413 15.65 -0.85 17.16
CA CYS A 413 15.95 -0.51 15.78
C CYS A 413 17.46 -0.48 15.52
N ASP A 414 17.88 -0.89 14.33
CA ASP A 414 19.28 -0.89 13.89
C ASP A 414 19.58 0.23 12.88
N CYS A 415 20.61 0.09 12.05
CA CYS A 415 21.19 1.20 11.29
C CYS A 415 20.26 1.79 10.22
N GLU A 416 19.59 0.95 9.44
CA GLU A 416 18.69 1.39 8.38
C GLU A 416 17.40 1.97 8.94
N ASP A 417 16.86 1.38 10.00
CA ASP A 417 15.66 1.87 10.67
C ASP A 417 15.87 3.30 11.20
N ARG A 418 17.00 3.49 11.87
CA ARG A 418 17.45 4.79 12.39
C ARG A 418 17.64 5.79 11.25
N SER A 419 18.21 5.34 10.14
CA SER A 419 18.41 6.16 8.93
C SER A 419 17.09 6.57 8.27
N VAL A 420 16.12 5.66 8.18
CA VAL A 420 14.80 5.94 7.62
C VAL A 420 14.07 7.00 8.44
N ILE A 421 13.94 6.81 9.75
CA ILE A 421 13.23 7.78 10.61
C ILE A 421 13.99 9.11 10.73
N PHE A 422 15.33 9.09 10.79
CA PHE A 422 16.14 10.30 10.82
C PHE A 422 15.98 11.13 9.55
N ALA A 423 16.11 10.49 8.38
CA ALA A 423 15.94 11.16 7.10
C ALA A 423 14.54 11.78 6.97
N TYR A 424 13.51 11.07 7.44
CA TYR A 424 12.15 11.60 7.47
C TYR A 424 12.03 12.86 8.35
N LEU A 425 12.53 12.80 9.59
CA LEU A 425 12.46 13.93 10.54
C LEU A 425 13.26 15.14 10.05
N VAL A 426 14.46 14.95 9.50
CA VAL A 426 15.28 16.05 8.97
C VAL A 426 14.61 16.71 7.78
N LYS A 427 14.08 15.93 6.81
CA LYS A 427 13.34 16.47 5.66
C LYS A 427 12.12 17.27 6.12
N LYS A 428 11.33 16.73 7.05
CA LYS A 428 10.05 17.31 7.46
C LYS A 428 10.18 18.48 8.44
N LEU A 429 11.07 18.38 9.42
CA LEU A 429 11.25 19.40 10.45
C LEU A 429 12.23 20.48 10.00
N LEU A 430 13.36 20.10 9.39
CA LEU A 430 14.42 21.05 9.06
C LEU A 430 14.35 21.56 7.62
N GLY A 431 13.55 20.92 6.75
CA GLY A 431 13.46 21.27 5.34
C GLY A 431 14.78 21.03 4.58
N LEU A 432 15.65 20.17 5.12
CA LEU A 432 16.96 19.88 4.54
C LEU A 432 16.88 18.69 3.57
N GLU A 433 17.68 18.74 2.51
CA GLU A 433 17.87 17.60 1.61
C GLU A 433 18.68 16.51 2.34
N VAL A 434 18.21 15.26 2.27
CA VAL A 434 18.88 14.09 2.87
C VAL A 434 18.98 12.98 1.84
N ILE A 435 20.14 12.35 1.77
CA ILE A 435 20.40 11.15 0.98
C ILE A 435 20.72 9.97 1.91
N GLY A 436 20.33 8.75 1.51
CA GLY A 436 20.79 7.52 2.14
C GLY A 436 22.17 7.14 1.63
N LEU A 437 22.99 6.55 2.50
CA LEU A 437 24.30 5.99 2.18
C LEU A 437 24.25 4.49 2.45
N ASP A 438 24.55 3.71 1.43
CA ASP A 438 24.57 2.26 1.46
C ASP A 438 26.02 1.78 1.48
N TYR A 439 26.52 1.47 2.68
CA TYR A 439 27.82 0.84 2.88
C TYR A 439 27.63 -0.66 3.11
N PRO A 440 28.62 -1.51 2.78
CA PRO A 440 28.55 -2.92 3.11
C PRO A 440 28.27 -3.14 4.61
N GLY A 441 27.12 -3.73 4.92
CA GLY A 441 26.64 -4.02 6.27
C GLY A 441 26.22 -2.81 7.10
N HIS A 442 26.05 -1.63 6.50
CA HIS A 442 25.68 -0.42 7.24
C HIS A 442 24.95 0.63 6.39
N ILE A 443 23.78 1.05 6.85
CA ILE A 443 23.04 2.16 6.25
C ILE A 443 23.20 3.41 7.11
N ALA A 444 23.56 4.52 6.47
CA ALA A 444 23.68 5.82 7.09
C ALA A 444 22.95 6.90 6.27
N THR A 445 23.08 8.16 6.68
CA THR A 445 22.55 9.29 5.92
C THR A 445 23.59 10.37 5.70
N ALA A 446 23.36 11.24 4.71
CA ALA A 446 24.08 12.49 4.59
C ALA A 446 23.12 13.65 4.29
N VAL A 447 23.38 14.80 4.90
CA VAL A 447 22.49 15.96 4.92
C VAL A 447 23.16 17.13 4.22
N LYS A 448 22.43 17.79 3.32
CA LYS A 448 22.91 19.00 2.67
C LYS A 448 22.81 20.17 3.66
N ILE A 449 23.95 20.52 4.25
CA ILE A 449 24.07 21.62 5.20
C ILE A 449 25.42 22.31 5.00
N ASP A 450 25.38 23.65 4.99
CA ASP A 450 26.56 24.47 4.80
C ASP A 450 27.22 24.81 6.15
N ASN A 451 28.52 25.14 6.13
CA ASN A 451 29.26 25.65 7.28
C ASN A 451 29.30 24.74 8.52
N VAL A 452 29.11 23.43 8.36
CA VAL A 452 29.32 22.42 9.41
C VAL A 452 30.53 21.57 9.05
N PRO A 453 31.55 21.46 9.94
CA PRO A 453 32.72 20.62 9.70
C PRO A 453 32.35 19.14 9.80
N GLY A 454 33.08 18.30 9.07
CA GLY A 454 32.94 16.85 9.10
C GLY A 454 33.16 16.20 7.74
N ASP A 455 33.10 14.87 7.75
CA ASP A 455 33.21 14.07 6.53
C ASP A 455 31.98 14.27 5.63
N HIS A 456 32.20 14.23 4.33
CA HIS A 456 31.18 14.59 3.35
C HIS A 456 31.32 13.77 2.08
N VAL A 457 30.20 13.67 1.37
CA VAL A 457 30.12 13.09 0.04
C VAL A 457 29.64 14.13 -0.97
N MET A 458 30.07 13.97 -2.22
CA MET A 458 29.63 14.80 -3.34
C MET A 458 28.66 14.00 -4.21
N VAL A 459 27.44 14.49 -4.35
CA VAL A 459 26.41 13.87 -5.21
C VAL A 459 25.83 14.96 -6.12
N ASN A 460 25.92 14.74 -7.44
CA ASN A 460 25.41 15.69 -8.45
C ASN A 460 25.90 17.15 -8.22
N GLY A 461 27.16 17.32 -7.82
CA GLY A 461 27.78 18.63 -7.57
C GLY A 461 27.36 19.30 -6.25
N LYS A 462 26.51 18.67 -5.43
CA LYS A 462 26.14 19.14 -4.10
C LYS A 462 26.95 18.40 -3.03
N LYS A 463 27.35 19.14 -1.99
CA LYS A 463 28.04 18.61 -0.81
C LYS A 463 27.04 18.19 0.25
N TYR A 464 27.17 16.96 0.75
CA TYR A 464 26.34 16.43 1.84
C TYR A 464 27.24 16.00 2.99
N LEU A 465 26.99 16.53 4.19
CA LEU A 465 27.67 16.15 5.42
C LEU A 465 27.16 14.76 5.85
N ILE A 466 28.07 13.83 6.14
CA ILE A 466 27.69 12.51 6.67
C ILE A 466 27.09 12.70 8.08
N CYS A 467 25.89 12.18 8.28
CA CYS A 467 25.14 12.26 9.53
C CYS A 467 24.68 10.85 9.86
N ASP A 468 25.49 10.15 10.65
CA ASP A 468 25.23 8.75 10.97
C ASP A 468 24.28 8.64 12.18
N PRO A 469 23.07 8.10 12.01
CA PRO A 469 22.10 7.98 13.09
C PRO A 469 22.37 6.77 14.01
N THR A 470 23.45 6.03 13.76
CA THR A 470 23.90 4.90 14.58
C THR A 470 25.07 5.27 15.50
N TYR A 471 26.01 6.10 15.03
CA TYR A 471 27.30 6.38 15.69
C TYR A 471 27.37 7.70 16.49
#